data_AF-A0A142L0H9-F1
#
_entry.id   AF-A0A142L0H9-F1
#
_cell.length_a   1.000
_cell.length_b   1.000
_cell.length_c   1.000
_cell.angle_alpha   90.00
_cell.angle_beta   90.00
_cell.angle_gamma   90.00
#
_symmetry.space_group_name_H-M   'P 1'
#
loop_
_entity.id
_entity.type
_entity.pdbx_description
1 polymer ?
#
loop_
_entity_poly.entity_id
_entity_poly.type
_entity_poly.pdbx_seq_one_letter_code
_entity_poly.pdbx_strand_id
1 'polypeptide(L)'
;MNKEILITNYSPIKLKQARELAGLTFDDFENDDAIDIEKLEMYERVDPITPMDIFLIAYLFVLYQEKAWEKGAEFKLSLTKDILHPHPNGLKYQEFIATHNNYKGMPLKRRSDGTIQWVSTIQTNDGKERVEFWENKRKELKIKANHVLDAGFRQKVAFANHPTKIHICLFSGSELYIDYRYPSPSRIDLLNKVYDQDLKYYDLDVYEIANLLYDVDGCRLFCDVFKLSKEFSNVEQLIEILKVDYVIAEYSPFVSPGVMSNSPDRFDGYHSYNNDVRAITDTGRYKDNLKRYTQDRRVYEMWSGGNWKMADRLYATFVKNGVSPDHIGPMSLGFAHRPKFQPMTSNENSAKGNRMTLSDIQILIADESNGDEVITWHSKYVWDKLKLKVKNDTDALKLSGLMRKNLHHVLIIFSIINENGHRAFLQQFLNPDFSYFDYEFEKFNPKTGSFHNVVSKKLEGQNQKNNAERYVRIAFESLDKYRDIENRNTKIWESELITKKVNQVLGLLDEKKDDEALLLLHQIFQELSSIAESNW
;
A
#
# COMPACT_ATOMS: atom_id res chain seq x y z
N MET A 1 20.40 -8.55 3.70
CA MET A 1 19.95 -9.77 2.97
C MET A 1 18.97 -10.53 3.83
N ASN A 2 17.99 -11.23 3.24
CA ASN A 2 17.06 -12.06 4.02
C ASN A 2 17.73 -13.38 4.41
N LYS A 3 17.30 -13.97 5.52
CA LYS A 3 17.67 -15.35 5.87
C LYS A 3 16.87 -16.34 5.02
N GLU A 4 17.44 -17.51 4.80
CA GLU A 4 16.74 -18.62 4.14
C GLU A 4 15.62 -19.11 5.07
N ILE A 5 14.42 -19.31 4.52
CA ILE A 5 13.25 -19.80 5.27
C ILE A 5 12.63 -20.95 4.49
N LEU A 6 13.06 -22.17 4.81
CA LEU A 6 12.57 -23.38 4.17
C LEU A 6 11.18 -23.75 4.67
N ILE A 7 10.25 -23.94 3.74
CA ILE A 7 8.87 -24.32 4.03
C ILE A 7 8.44 -25.56 3.23
N THR A 8 7.48 -26.30 3.76
CA THR A 8 6.84 -27.46 3.09
C THR A 8 5.33 -27.30 2.94
N ASN A 9 4.75 -26.24 3.50
CA ASN A 9 3.33 -25.88 3.42
C ASN A 9 3.01 -25.08 2.16
N TYR A 10 3.42 -25.58 1.00
CA TYR A 10 3.03 -25.05 -0.30
C TYR A 10 2.40 -26.15 -1.16
N SER A 11 1.78 -25.79 -2.28
CA SER A 11 1.18 -26.72 -3.23
C SER A 11 2.08 -26.90 -4.46
N PRO A 12 2.82 -28.02 -4.57
CA PRO A 12 3.63 -28.34 -5.76
C PRO A 12 2.79 -28.34 -7.04
N ILE A 13 1.55 -28.85 -6.96
CA ILE A 13 0.62 -28.90 -8.10
C ILE A 13 0.25 -27.49 -8.58
N LYS A 14 -0.05 -26.57 -7.66
CA LYS A 14 -0.40 -25.19 -8.02
C LYS A 14 0.80 -24.39 -8.49
N LEU A 15 1.99 -24.68 -7.95
CA LEU A 15 3.24 -24.09 -8.44
C LEU A 15 3.52 -24.52 -9.89
N LYS A 16 3.40 -25.82 -10.19
CA LYS A 16 3.49 -26.36 -11.55
C LYS A 16 2.43 -25.75 -12.48
N GLN A 17 1.18 -25.70 -12.03
CA GLN A 17 0.09 -25.07 -12.79
C GLN A 17 0.42 -23.61 -13.14
N ALA A 18 1.03 -22.87 -12.21
CA ALA A 18 1.45 -21.48 -12.47
C ALA A 18 2.51 -21.39 -13.57
N ARG A 19 3.51 -22.27 -13.56
CA ARG A 19 4.54 -22.35 -14.60
C ARG A 19 3.94 -22.70 -15.97
N GLU A 20 3.04 -23.68 -16.01
CA GLU A 20 2.37 -24.11 -17.23
C GLU A 20 1.46 -23.01 -17.81
N LEU A 21 0.77 -22.25 -16.97
CA LEU A 21 0.00 -21.06 -17.39
C LEU A 21 0.89 -19.95 -17.98
N ALA A 22 2.12 -19.84 -17.52
CA ALA A 22 3.13 -18.96 -18.10
C ALA A 22 3.70 -19.49 -19.42
N GLY A 23 3.34 -20.72 -19.81
CA GLY A 23 3.86 -21.43 -20.97
C GLY A 23 5.37 -21.62 -20.89
N LEU A 24 5.90 -21.85 -19.68
CA LEU A 24 7.32 -22.08 -19.44
C LEU A 24 7.62 -23.58 -19.31
N THR A 25 8.68 -24.05 -19.94
CA THR A 25 9.26 -25.38 -19.74
C THR A 25 10.45 -25.31 -18.79
N PHE A 26 11.05 -26.45 -18.43
CA PHE A 26 12.28 -26.44 -17.64
C PHE A 26 13.46 -25.84 -18.43
N ASP A 27 13.49 -26.06 -19.74
CA ASP A 27 14.52 -25.55 -20.65
C ASP A 27 14.59 -24.00 -20.66
N ASP A 28 13.47 -23.32 -20.38
CA ASP A 28 13.42 -21.86 -20.28
C ASP A 28 14.29 -21.30 -19.12
N PHE A 29 14.75 -22.14 -18.20
CA PHE A 29 15.58 -21.77 -17.05
C PHE A 29 17.05 -22.19 -17.21
N GLU A 30 17.48 -22.78 -18.33
CA GLU A 30 18.85 -23.30 -18.50
C GLU A 30 19.94 -22.23 -18.35
N ASN A 31 19.58 -20.97 -18.57
CA ASN A 31 20.49 -19.82 -18.48
C ASN A 31 20.16 -18.89 -17.30
N ASP A 32 19.29 -19.30 -16.37
CA ASP A 32 18.96 -18.51 -15.18
C ASP A 32 19.80 -18.97 -13.98
N ASP A 33 20.86 -18.23 -13.67
CA ASP A 33 21.76 -18.53 -12.54
C ASP A 33 21.04 -18.57 -11.18
N ALA A 34 19.81 -18.04 -11.08
CA ALA A 34 19.01 -18.06 -9.85
C ALA A 34 18.14 -19.32 -9.68
N ILE A 35 17.98 -20.14 -10.73
CA ILE A 35 17.10 -21.32 -10.74
C ILE A 35 17.90 -22.57 -11.10
N ASP A 36 17.97 -23.49 -10.14
CA ASP A 36 18.49 -24.84 -10.35
C ASP A 36 17.36 -25.72 -10.92
N ILE A 37 17.49 -26.13 -12.19
CA ILE A 37 16.46 -26.90 -12.91
C ILE A 37 16.15 -28.23 -12.21
N GLU A 38 17.18 -28.94 -11.73
CA GLU A 38 17.00 -30.23 -11.05
C GLU A 38 16.16 -30.02 -9.79
N LYS A 39 16.43 -28.94 -9.04
CA LYS A 39 15.61 -28.57 -7.87
C LYS A 39 14.22 -28.09 -8.26
N LEU A 40 14.05 -27.36 -9.36
CA LEU A 40 12.75 -26.88 -9.81
C LEU A 40 11.80 -28.05 -10.10
N GLU A 41 12.29 -29.10 -10.76
CA GLU A 41 11.50 -30.31 -10.97
C GLU A 41 11.12 -30.97 -9.63
N MET A 42 12.03 -31.01 -8.67
CA MET A 42 11.78 -31.54 -7.34
C MET A 42 10.74 -30.73 -6.54
N TYR A 43 10.70 -29.40 -6.71
CA TYR A 43 9.73 -28.54 -6.02
C TYR A 43 8.29 -28.74 -6.52
N GLU A 44 8.11 -29.26 -7.73
CA GLU A 44 6.80 -29.54 -8.33
C GLU A 44 6.29 -30.97 -8.06
N ARG A 45 7.03 -31.77 -7.31
CA ARG A 45 6.63 -33.13 -6.88
C ARG A 45 5.91 -33.10 -5.53
N VAL A 46 4.90 -33.97 -5.39
CA VAL A 46 4.01 -34.01 -4.21
C VAL A 46 4.49 -35.01 -3.15
N ASP A 47 5.34 -35.98 -3.50
CA ASP A 47 5.79 -37.01 -2.58
C ASP A 47 7.26 -37.43 -2.83
N PRO A 48 8.19 -37.09 -1.91
CA PRO A 48 8.01 -36.17 -0.79
C PRO A 48 7.90 -34.72 -1.28
N ILE A 49 7.23 -33.85 -0.51
CA ILE A 49 7.29 -32.40 -0.73
C ILE A 49 8.70 -31.93 -0.36
N THR A 50 9.42 -31.40 -1.33
CA THR A 50 10.78 -30.86 -1.14
C THR A 50 10.71 -29.53 -0.40
N PRO A 51 11.43 -29.32 0.73
CA PRO A 51 11.51 -28.03 1.38
C PRO A 51 12.06 -26.96 0.43
N MET A 52 11.41 -25.80 0.39
CA MET A 52 11.74 -24.73 -0.53
C MET A 52 11.78 -23.40 0.20
N ASP A 53 12.75 -22.55 -0.13
CA ASP A 53 12.81 -21.20 0.42
C ASP A 53 11.55 -20.42 -0.01
N ILE A 54 10.84 -19.85 0.97
CA ILE A 54 9.65 -19.03 0.73
C ILE A 54 9.93 -17.85 -0.22
N PHE A 55 11.15 -17.30 -0.20
CA PHE A 55 11.54 -16.24 -1.14
C PHE A 55 11.68 -16.76 -2.58
N LEU A 56 12.16 -17.98 -2.76
CA LEU A 56 12.24 -18.62 -4.07
C LEU A 56 10.82 -18.90 -4.61
N ILE A 57 9.89 -19.38 -3.78
CA ILE A 57 8.49 -19.59 -4.18
C ILE A 57 7.88 -18.27 -4.66
N ALA A 58 8.08 -17.19 -3.90
CA ALA A 58 7.56 -15.88 -4.27
C ALA A 58 8.18 -15.34 -5.57
N TYR A 59 9.48 -15.56 -5.76
CA TYR A 59 10.19 -15.20 -6.99
C TYR A 59 9.63 -15.94 -8.20
N LEU A 60 9.50 -17.28 -8.13
CA LEU A 60 8.91 -18.08 -9.20
C LEU A 60 7.47 -17.65 -9.51
N PHE A 61 6.66 -17.37 -8.49
CA PHE A 61 5.29 -16.92 -8.69
C PHE A 61 5.23 -15.60 -9.48
N VAL A 62 6.05 -14.62 -9.13
CA VAL A 62 6.12 -13.34 -9.85
C VAL A 62 6.60 -13.54 -11.28
N LEU A 63 7.67 -14.33 -11.47
CA LEU A 63 8.21 -14.66 -12.78
C LEU A 63 7.14 -15.31 -13.68
N TYR A 64 6.40 -16.29 -13.16
CA TYR A 64 5.34 -16.97 -13.91
C TYR A 64 4.19 -16.03 -14.23
N GLN A 65 3.80 -15.18 -13.28
CA GLN A 65 2.76 -14.19 -13.48
C GLN A 65 3.14 -13.19 -14.59
N GLU A 66 4.35 -12.65 -14.55
CA GLU A 66 4.84 -11.71 -15.55
C GLU A 66 4.90 -12.34 -16.94
N LYS A 67 5.42 -13.57 -17.04
CA LYS A 67 5.52 -14.31 -18.31
C LYS A 67 4.16 -14.67 -18.89
N ALA A 68 3.19 -15.04 -18.05
CA ALA A 68 1.82 -15.24 -18.48
C ALA A 68 1.22 -13.95 -19.07
N TRP A 69 1.40 -12.81 -18.38
CA TRP A 69 0.90 -11.53 -18.86
C TRP A 69 1.58 -11.04 -20.15
N GLU A 70 2.89 -11.26 -20.31
CA GLU A 70 3.60 -10.96 -21.57
C GLU A 70 3.00 -11.71 -22.77
N LYS A 71 2.51 -12.93 -22.54
CA LYS A 71 1.87 -13.77 -23.55
C LYS A 71 0.37 -13.50 -23.72
N GLY A 72 -0.19 -12.54 -22.97
CA GLY A 72 -1.63 -12.27 -22.95
C GLY A 72 -2.47 -13.39 -22.33
N ALA A 73 -1.84 -14.28 -21.56
CA ALA A 73 -2.52 -15.36 -20.86
C ALA A 73 -3.14 -14.85 -19.54
N GLU A 74 -4.29 -15.41 -19.18
CA GLU A 74 -4.96 -15.09 -17.94
C GLU A 74 -4.29 -15.80 -16.76
N PHE A 75 -3.74 -15.03 -15.81
CA PHE A 75 -3.07 -15.56 -14.61
C PHE A 75 -3.92 -15.34 -13.35
N LYS A 76 -4.78 -16.32 -13.05
CA LYS A 76 -5.79 -16.28 -11.97
C LYS A 76 -5.36 -16.94 -10.65
N LEU A 77 -4.08 -17.19 -10.44
CA LEU A 77 -3.56 -17.80 -9.21
C LEU A 77 -3.14 -16.73 -8.19
N SER A 78 -3.26 -17.06 -6.91
CA SER A 78 -2.84 -16.26 -5.77
C SER A 78 -1.78 -16.99 -4.96
N LEU A 79 -0.62 -16.35 -4.75
CA LEU A 79 0.46 -16.89 -3.93
C LEU A 79 -0.03 -17.34 -2.55
N THR A 80 -0.84 -16.53 -1.86
CA THR A 80 -1.24 -16.81 -0.46
C THR A 80 -2.55 -17.59 -0.30
N LYS A 81 -3.25 -17.90 -1.40
CA LYS A 81 -4.50 -18.69 -1.36
C LYS A 81 -4.37 -20.02 -2.06
N ASP A 82 -3.66 -20.06 -3.18
CA ASP A 82 -3.54 -21.24 -4.02
C ASP A 82 -2.20 -21.97 -3.82
N ILE A 83 -1.10 -21.24 -3.66
CA ILE A 83 0.25 -21.84 -3.59
C ILE A 83 0.70 -22.05 -2.15
N LEU A 84 0.68 -21.02 -1.30
CA LEU A 84 1.07 -21.10 0.10
C LEU A 84 -0.14 -21.45 0.97
N HIS A 85 0.07 -22.38 1.88
CA HIS A 85 -0.90 -22.77 2.90
C HIS A 85 -0.45 -22.27 4.28
N PRO A 86 -1.35 -22.14 5.27
CA PRO A 86 -0.94 -21.87 6.63
C PRO A 86 0.05 -22.91 7.17
N HIS A 87 1.17 -22.45 7.73
CA HIS A 87 2.16 -23.27 8.39
C HIS A 87 1.56 -23.87 9.69
N PRO A 88 1.85 -25.14 10.03
CA PRO A 88 1.33 -25.78 11.24
C PRO A 88 1.60 -24.98 12.53
N ASN A 89 2.79 -24.40 12.68
CA ASN A 89 3.11 -23.55 13.83
C ASN A 89 2.26 -22.28 13.88
N GLY A 90 1.95 -21.67 12.73
CA GLY A 90 1.06 -20.50 12.65
C GLY A 90 -0.37 -20.86 13.07
N LEU A 91 -0.89 -22.01 12.65
CA LEU A 91 -2.20 -22.49 13.07
C LEU A 91 -2.23 -22.81 14.58
N LYS A 92 -1.21 -23.48 15.11
CA LYS A 92 -1.08 -23.74 16.56
C LYS A 92 -1.03 -22.44 17.36
N TYR A 93 -0.31 -21.43 16.88
CA TYR A 93 -0.27 -20.11 17.50
C TYR A 93 -1.64 -19.45 17.53
N GLN A 94 -2.41 -19.51 16.44
CA GLN A 94 -3.75 -18.94 16.40
C GLN A 94 -4.68 -19.59 17.44
N GLU A 95 -4.65 -20.91 17.54
CA GLU A 95 -5.43 -21.65 18.56
C GLU A 95 -4.97 -21.34 19.98
N PHE A 96 -3.65 -21.24 20.21
CA PHE A 96 -3.08 -20.86 21.50
C PHE A 96 -3.59 -19.48 21.94
N ILE A 97 -3.49 -18.47 21.08
CA ILE A 97 -3.98 -17.12 21.38
C ILE A 97 -5.49 -17.11 21.61
N ALA A 98 -6.26 -17.78 20.77
CA ALA A 98 -7.72 -17.80 20.85
C ALA A 98 -8.25 -18.44 22.14
N THR A 99 -7.49 -19.36 22.72
CA THR A 99 -7.83 -20.06 23.98
C THR A 99 -7.17 -19.43 25.21
N HIS A 100 -6.23 -18.50 25.03
CA HIS A 100 -5.51 -17.87 26.13
C HIS A 100 -6.42 -16.93 26.94
N ASN A 101 -6.28 -16.93 28.26
CA ASN A 101 -7.13 -16.15 29.16
C ASN A 101 -7.10 -14.63 28.88
N ASN A 102 -5.99 -14.12 28.36
CA ASN A 102 -5.85 -12.70 27.95
C ASN A 102 -6.85 -12.28 26.87
N TYR A 103 -7.40 -13.21 26.09
CA TYR A 103 -8.37 -12.96 25.02
C TYR A 103 -9.78 -13.45 25.36
N LYS A 104 -10.02 -13.85 26.62
CA LYS A 104 -11.32 -14.32 27.09
C LYS A 104 -12.39 -13.25 26.88
N GLY A 105 -13.46 -13.63 26.19
CA GLY A 105 -14.59 -12.74 25.86
C GLY A 105 -14.43 -11.95 24.56
N MET A 106 -13.33 -12.11 23.83
CA MET A 106 -13.17 -11.51 22.50
C MET A 106 -13.98 -12.31 21.45
N PRO A 107 -14.74 -11.66 20.55
CA PRO A 107 -15.50 -12.34 19.51
C PRO A 107 -14.61 -13.15 18.56
N LEU A 108 -14.93 -14.44 18.45
CA LEU A 108 -14.22 -15.43 17.65
C LEU A 108 -15.20 -16.24 16.80
N LYS A 109 -14.97 -16.27 15.49
CA LYS A 109 -15.69 -17.13 14.54
C LYS A 109 -14.74 -18.16 13.94
N ARG A 110 -15.30 -19.29 13.53
CA ARG A 110 -14.60 -20.33 12.77
C ARG A 110 -15.18 -20.42 11.37
N ARG A 111 -14.32 -20.76 10.41
CA ARG A 111 -14.69 -21.04 9.02
C ARG A 111 -15.24 -22.46 8.89
N SER A 112 -15.77 -22.78 7.71
CA SER A 112 -16.30 -24.12 7.40
C SER A 112 -15.27 -25.24 7.53
N ASP A 113 -13.98 -24.93 7.29
CA ASP A 113 -12.85 -25.84 7.44
C ASP A 113 -12.36 -25.98 8.90
N GLY A 114 -13.05 -25.35 9.87
CA GLY A 114 -12.70 -25.35 11.28
C GLY A 114 -11.65 -24.33 11.70
N THR A 115 -10.98 -23.67 10.74
CA THR A 115 -9.95 -22.66 11.04
C THR A 115 -10.54 -21.37 11.60
N ILE A 116 -9.74 -20.62 12.36
CA ILE A 116 -10.18 -19.37 12.99
C ILE A 116 -10.31 -18.26 11.94
N GLN A 117 -11.41 -17.51 12.02
CA GLN A 117 -11.54 -16.23 11.32
C GLN A 117 -10.70 -15.15 12.03
N TRP A 118 -9.42 -15.10 11.67
CA TRP A 118 -8.43 -14.23 12.33
C TRP A 118 -8.69 -12.73 12.13
N VAL A 119 -9.18 -12.35 10.94
CA VAL A 119 -9.38 -10.95 10.53
C VAL A 119 -10.87 -10.60 10.56
N SER A 120 -11.21 -9.48 11.19
CA SER A 120 -12.52 -8.84 11.12
C SER A 120 -12.37 -7.33 11.11
N THR A 121 -12.72 -6.68 10.00
CA THR A 121 -12.54 -5.23 9.83
C THR A 121 -13.45 -4.45 10.78
N ILE A 122 -12.99 -3.33 11.31
CA ILE A 122 -13.74 -2.45 12.23
C ILE A 122 -15.19 -2.08 11.82
N GLN A 123 -15.53 -2.18 10.53
CA GLN A 123 -16.87 -1.88 10.03
C GLN A 123 -17.90 -2.99 10.30
N THR A 124 -17.46 -4.23 10.51
CA THR A 124 -18.35 -5.37 10.79
C THR A 124 -18.82 -5.34 12.25
N ASN A 125 -19.90 -6.07 12.56
CA ASN A 125 -20.38 -6.19 13.94
C ASN A 125 -19.29 -6.78 14.86
N ASP A 126 -18.68 -7.90 14.45
CA ASP A 126 -17.57 -8.50 15.21
C ASP A 126 -16.39 -7.53 15.37
N GLY A 127 -16.09 -6.71 14.35
CA GLY A 127 -15.02 -5.72 14.41
C GLY A 127 -15.28 -4.65 15.47
N LYS A 128 -16.54 -4.19 15.60
CA LYS A 128 -16.96 -3.24 16.65
C LYS A 128 -16.88 -3.86 18.04
N GLU A 129 -17.34 -5.09 18.21
CA GLU A 129 -17.23 -5.81 19.47
C GLU A 129 -15.75 -6.05 19.87
N ARG A 130 -14.86 -6.31 18.89
CA ARG A 130 -13.41 -6.36 19.13
C ARG A 130 -12.85 -5.01 19.60
N VAL A 131 -13.33 -3.89 19.07
CA VAL A 131 -12.94 -2.55 19.58
C VAL A 131 -13.32 -2.38 21.04
N GLU A 132 -14.52 -2.79 21.43
CA GLU A 132 -14.97 -2.72 22.82
C GLU A 132 -14.12 -3.61 23.74
N PHE A 133 -13.78 -4.81 23.30
CA PHE A 133 -12.83 -5.69 24.00
C PHE A 133 -11.49 -4.99 24.23
N TRP A 134 -10.90 -4.41 23.19
CA TRP A 134 -9.62 -3.72 23.27
C TRP A 134 -9.69 -2.47 24.17
N GLU A 135 -10.80 -1.74 24.14
CA GLU A 135 -11.04 -0.58 25.03
C GLU A 135 -11.15 -1.00 26.50
N ASN A 136 -11.84 -2.11 26.78
CA ASN A 136 -11.89 -2.67 28.13
C ASN A 136 -10.51 -3.14 28.60
N LYS A 137 -9.74 -3.76 27.70
CA LYS A 137 -8.39 -4.22 28.02
C LYS A 137 -7.42 -3.06 28.27
N ARG A 138 -7.55 -1.95 27.54
CA ARG A 138 -6.83 -0.70 27.80
C ARG A 138 -7.05 -0.20 29.23
N LYS A 139 -8.32 -0.18 29.68
CA LYS A 139 -8.70 0.26 31.04
C LYS A 139 -8.11 -0.68 32.10
N GLU A 140 -8.23 -1.99 31.90
CA GLU A 140 -7.66 -3.01 32.80
C GLU A 140 -6.14 -2.87 32.95
N LEU A 141 -5.44 -2.65 31.84
CA LEU A 141 -3.98 -2.47 31.80
C LEU A 141 -3.53 -1.07 32.25
N LYS A 142 -4.47 -0.19 32.65
CA LYS A 142 -4.21 1.18 33.10
C LYS A 142 -3.43 2.03 32.09
N ILE A 143 -3.62 1.77 30.80
CA ILE A 143 -3.00 2.55 29.71
C ILE A 143 -3.77 3.86 29.53
N LYS A 144 -3.13 4.98 29.86
CA LYS A 144 -3.74 6.32 29.82
C LYS A 144 -3.92 6.81 28.37
N ALA A 145 -5.17 6.77 27.89
CA ALA A 145 -5.62 7.34 26.61
C ALA A 145 -7.10 7.74 26.74
N ASN A 146 -7.62 8.53 25.80
CA ASN A 146 -9.05 8.83 25.76
C ASN A 146 -9.83 7.61 25.25
N HIS A 147 -9.30 6.97 24.20
CA HIS A 147 -9.87 5.77 23.62
C HIS A 147 -8.78 4.86 23.04
N VAL A 148 -9.01 3.54 22.96
CA VAL A 148 -8.06 2.60 22.38
C VAL A 148 -7.72 2.90 20.92
N LEU A 149 -8.65 3.53 20.21
CA LEU A 149 -8.48 3.89 18.79
C LEU A 149 -7.57 5.10 18.57
N ASP A 150 -7.18 5.81 19.62
CA ASP A 150 -6.23 6.92 19.58
C ASP A 150 -4.87 6.44 19.02
N ALA A 151 -4.16 7.35 18.34
CA ALA A 151 -2.91 7.02 17.67
C ALA A 151 -1.87 6.42 18.62
N GLY A 152 -1.27 5.29 18.22
CA GLY A 152 -0.25 4.57 19.01
C GLY A 152 -0.78 3.74 20.18
N PHE A 153 -2.03 3.93 20.63
CA PHE A 153 -2.54 3.21 21.80
C PHE A 153 -2.96 1.78 21.49
N ARG A 154 -3.48 1.52 20.28
CA ARG A 154 -3.84 0.15 19.84
C ARG A 154 -2.66 -0.82 19.95
N GLN A 155 -1.50 -0.38 19.47
CA GLN A 155 -0.27 -1.16 19.54
C GLN A 155 0.18 -1.39 20.98
N LYS A 156 0.14 -0.36 21.83
CA LYS A 156 0.51 -0.48 23.25
C LYS A 156 -0.38 -1.47 24.00
N VAL A 157 -1.69 -1.45 23.75
CA VAL A 157 -2.64 -2.39 24.37
C VAL A 157 -2.42 -3.80 23.84
N ALA A 158 -2.27 -3.98 22.52
CA ALA A 158 -1.98 -5.29 21.93
C ALA A 158 -0.66 -5.86 22.47
N PHE A 159 0.39 -5.04 22.54
CA PHE A 159 1.68 -5.39 23.14
C PHE A 159 1.50 -5.87 24.57
N ALA A 160 0.89 -5.06 25.43
CA ALA A 160 0.69 -5.38 26.84
C ALA A 160 -0.19 -6.62 27.04
N ASN A 161 -1.22 -6.82 26.23
CA ASN A 161 -2.12 -7.98 26.31
C ASN A 161 -1.51 -9.28 25.78
N HIS A 162 -0.55 -9.22 24.86
CA HIS A 162 0.02 -10.43 24.25
C HIS A 162 0.72 -11.32 25.28
N PRO A 163 0.46 -12.64 25.35
CA PRO A 163 0.92 -13.51 26.43
C PRO A 163 2.45 -13.70 26.47
N THR A 164 3.07 -13.93 25.31
CA THR A 164 4.50 -14.32 25.23
C THR A 164 5.41 -13.22 24.69
N LYS A 165 4.83 -12.12 24.21
CA LYS A 165 5.48 -11.10 23.36
C LYS A 165 6.17 -11.65 22.09
N ILE A 166 5.82 -12.87 21.65
CA ILE A 166 6.37 -13.52 20.46
C ILE A 166 5.22 -13.87 19.51
N HIS A 167 5.31 -13.42 18.26
CA HIS A 167 4.35 -13.73 17.21
C HIS A 167 4.89 -14.83 16.28
N ILE A 168 4.02 -15.74 15.85
CA ILE A 168 4.36 -16.81 14.90
C ILE A 168 3.71 -16.51 13.54
N CYS A 169 4.54 -16.41 12.50
CA CYS A 169 4.07 -16.14 11.15
C CYS A 169 3.16 -17.25 10.62
N LEU A 170 2.04 -16.87 10.00
CA LEU A 170 1.07 -17.80 9.44
C LEU A 170 1.63 -18.61 8.27
N PHE A 171 2.57 -18.09 7.47
CA PHE A 171 3.05 -18.77 6.27
C PHE A 171 4.46 -19.37 6.41
N SER A 172 5.36 -18.74 7.15
CA SER A 172 6.71 -19.28 7.39
C SER A 172 6.82 -20.08 8.69
N GLY A 173 5.91 -19.89 9.65
CA GLY A 173 6.05 -20.48 10.99
C GLY A 173 7.18 -19.88 11.83
N SER A 174 7.89 -18.86 11.32
CA SER A 174 8.95 -18.15 12.03
C SER A 174 8.42 -17.43 13.26
N GLU A 175 9.19 -17.46 14.34
CA GLU A 175 8.88 -16.75 15.58
C GLU A 175 9.66 -15.43 15.61
N LEU A 176 9.00 -14.32 15.94
CA LEU A 176 9.68 -13.05 16.18
C LEU A 176 9.04 -12.30 17.36
N TYR A 177 9.88 -11.64 18.15
CA TYR A 177 9.44 -10.66 19.13
C TYR A 177 8.64 -9.50 18.53
N ILE A 178 7.63 -9.05 19.29
CA ILE A 178 6.71 -7.99 18.86
C ILE A 178 7.13 -6.57 19.31
N ASP A 179 8.17 -6.44 20.16
CA ASP A 179 8.78 -5.15 20.55
C ASP A 179 9.89 -4.73 19.58
N TYR A 180 10.33 -3.48 19.69
CA TYR A 180 11.28 -2.83 18.78
C TYR A 180 12.73 -3.24 19.03
N ARG A 181 13.05 -4.54 18.93
CA ARG A 181 14.41 -5.04 19.21
C ARG A 181 15.24 -5.41 17.99
N TYR A 182 14.64 -5.52 16.81
CA TYR A 182 15.39 -5.90 15.61
C TYR A 182 15.99 -4.67 14.94
N PRO A 183 17.30 -4.66 14.62
CA PRO A 183 17.89 -3.55 13.90
C PRO A 183 17.18 -3.29 12.57
N SER A 184 17.05 -2.01 12.19
CA SER A 184 16.50 -1.67 10.88
C SER A 184 17.41 -2.21 9.76
N PRO A 185 16.88 -2.53 8.57
CA PRO A 185 17.69 -3.05 7.46
C PRO A 185 18.93 -2.20 7.16
N SER A 186 18.79 -0.87 7.26
CA SER A 186 19.91 0.06 7.08
C SER A 186 21.03 -0.12 8.11
N ARG A 187 20.70 -0.48 9.36
CA ARG A 187 21.69 -0.74 10.40
C ARG A 187 22.39 -2.06 10.15
N ILE A 188 21.66 -3.11 9.77
CA ILE A 188 22.26 -4.40 9.39
C ILE A 188 23.23 -4.24 8.22
N ASP A 189 22.84 -3.53 7.17
CA ASP A 189 23.71 -3.31 6.02
C ASP A 189 25.00 -2.55 6.39
N LEU A 190 24.90 -1.59 7.31
CA LEU A 190 26.06 -0.88 7.84
C LEU A 190 26.93 -1.76 8.74
N LEU A 191 26.34 -2.57 9.62
CA LEU A 191 27.07 -3.51 10.47
C LEU A 191 27.85 -4.52 9.61
N ASN A 192 27.20 -5.12 8.62
CA ASN A 192 27.84 -6.02 7.67
C ASN A 192 29.01 -5.36 6.96
N LYS A 193 28.88 -4.09 6.59
CA LYS A 193 29.96 -3.34 5.95
C LYS A 193 31.14 -3.05 6.89
N VAL A 194 30.89 -2.67 8.14
CA VAL A 194 31.96 -2.25 9.06
C VAL A 194 32.65 -3.43 9.76
N TYR A 195 31.94 -4.54 9.97
CA TYR A 195 32.47 -5.75 10.60
C TYR A 195 32.79 -6.87 9.61
N ASP A 196 32.55 -6.67 8.31
CA ASP A 196 32.66 -7.70 7.26
C ASP A 196 31.89 -8.98 7.64
N GLN A 197 30.61 -8.79 8.00
CA GLN A 197 29.71 -9.87 8.44
C GLN A 197 28.59 -10.10 7.42
N ASP A 198 27.91 -11.23 7.56
CA ASP A 198 26.72 -11.57 6.77
C ASP A 198 25.46 -11.71 7.65
N LEU A 199 25.23 -10.72 8.52
CA LEU A 199 24.03 -10.66 9.34
C LEU A 199 22.78 -10.55 8.45
N LYS A 200 21.78 -11.38 8.73
CA LYS A 200 20.51 -11.41 8.00
C LYS A 200 19.44 -10.60 8.73
N TYR A 201 18.49 -10.04 7.96
CA TYR A 201 17.40 -9.27 8.54
C TYR A 201 16.51 -10.15 9.41
N TYR A 202 16.15 -9.65 10.61
CA TYR A 202 15.29 -10.35 11.58
C TYR A 202 15.81 -11.73 11.99
N ASP A 203 17.12 -11.95 11.90
CA ASP A 203 17.74 -13.20 12.35
C ASP A 203 18.21 -13.10 13.80
N LEU A 204 18.95 -12.03 14.11
CA LEU A 204 19.37 -11.67 15.46
C LEU A 204 18.78 -10.33 15.87
N ASP A 205 18.41 -10.20 17.14
CA ASP A 205 18.03 -8.94 17.74
C ASP A 205 19.24 -8.09 18.14
N VAL A 206 18.99 -6.84 18.55
CA VAL A 206 20.05 -5.88 18.87
C VAL A 206 20.90 -6.31 20.07
N TYR A 207 20.36 -7.12 20.98
CA TYR A 207 21.09 -7.63 22.15
C TYR A 207 21.98 -8.80 21.74
N GLU A 208 21.47 -9.71 20.93
CA GLU A 208 22.25 -10.83 20.38
C GLU A 208 23.42 -10.34 19.54
N ILE A 209 23.18 -9.33 18.69
CA ILE A 209 24.22 -8.69 17.89
C ILE A 209 25.25 -7.98 18.78
N ALA A 210 24.81 -7.26 19.81
CA ALA A 210 25.73 -6.62 20.75
C ALA A 210 26.60 -7.65 21.47
N ASN A 211 26.05 -8.78 21.91
CA ASN A 211 26.86 -9.87 22.49
C ASN A 211 27.87 -10.43 21.49
N LEU A 212 27.43 -10.73 20.27
CA LEU A 212 28.29 -11.28 19.22
C LEU A 212 29.48 -10.37 18.90
N LEU A 213 29.24 -9.06 18.84
CA LEU A 213 30.25 -8.08 18.43
C LEU A 213 31.09 -7.53 19.58
N TYR A 214 30.64 -7.74 20.83
CA TYR A 214 31.39 -7.31 22.00
C TYR A 214 32.76 -8.02 22.07
N ASP A 215 32.79 -9.31 21.76
CA ASP A 215 34.04 -10.10 21.74
C ASP A 215 34.98 -9.72 20.59
N VAL A 216 34.47 -9.01 19.58
CA VAL A 216 35.25 -8.60 18.39
C VAL A 216 36.01 -7.31 18.65
N ASP A 217 35.33 -6.26 19.12
CA ASP A 217 35.93 -4.94 19.31
C ASP A 217 35.35 -4.15 20.50
N GLY A 218 34.72 -4.83 21.45
CA GLY A 218 34.00 -4.19 22.55
C GLY A 218 32.79 -3.37 22.08
N CYS A 219 32.21 -3.72 20.92
CA CYS A 219 31.12 -2.99 20.27
C CYS A 219 31.45 -1.56 19.84
N ARG A 220 32.72 -1.21 19.61
CA ARG A 220 33.10 0.15 19.20
C ARG A 220 32.45 0.55 17.88
N LEU A 221 32.60 -0.24 16.83
CA LEU A 221 31.98 0.06 15.52
C LEU A 221 30.44 -0.06 15.57
N PHE A 222 29.91 -0.98 16.38
CA PHE A 222 28.48 -1.08 16.64
C PHE A 222 27.94 0.23 17.23
N CYS A 223 28.64 0.82 18.20
CA CYS A 223 28.26 2.10 18.80
C CYS A 223 28.24 3.23 17.78
N ASP A 224 29.19 3.26 16.83
CA ASP A 224 29.18 4.23 15.73
C ASP A 224 27.95 4.05 14.82
N VAL A 225 27.60 2.81 14.48
CA VAL A 225 26.44 2.49 13.62
C VAL A 225 25.12 2.86 14.31
N PHE A 226 25.03 2.66 15.63
CA PHE A 226 23.87 3.00 16.44
C PHE A 226 23.87 4.43 16.99
N LYS A 227 24.98 5.17 16.80
CA LYS A 227 25.19 6.52 17.35
C LYS A 227 25.06 6.58 18.87
N LEU A 228 25.59 5.56 19.55
CA LEU A 228 25.62 5.48 21.00
C LEU A 228 26.75 6.34 21.57
N SER A 229 26.42 7.27 22.47
CA SER A 229 27.39 8.14 23.13
C SER A 229 27.51 7.91 24.64
N LYS A 230 26.68 7.05 25.22
CA LYS A 230 26.72 6.72 26.64
C LYS A 230 27.87 5.75 26.91
N GLU A 231 28.63 6.01 27.96
CA GLU A 231 29.70 5.11 28.40
C GLU A 231 29.11 3.83 29.02
N PHE A 232 29.79 2.71 28.78
CA PHE A 232 29.50 1.41 29.38
C PHE A 232 30.83 0.68 29.62
N SER A 233 30.87 -0.16 30.65
CA SER A 233 32.06 -0.92 31.05
C SER A 233 32.00 -2.40 30.64
N ASN A 234 30.81 -2.90 30.30
CA ASN A 234 30.58 -4.29 29.90
C ASN A 234 29.35 -4.41 28.98
N VAL A 235 29.17 -5.58 28.38
CA VAL A 235 28.08 -5.84 27.43
C VAL A 235 26.70 -5.75 28.10
N GLU A 236 26.58 -6.09 29.39
CA GLU A 236 25.32 -6.00 30.12
C GLU A 236 24.84 -4.55 30.26
N GLN A 237 25.77 -3.63 30.52
CA GLN A 237 25.46 -2.19 30.55
C GLN A 237 25.06 -1.67 29.17
N LEU A 238 25.74 -2.11 28.09
CA LEU A 238 25.37 -1.78 26.72
C LEU A 238 23.96 -2.27 26.38
N ILE A 239 23.62 -3.51 26.77
CA ILE A 239 22.30 -4.10 26.55
C ILE A 239 21.20 -3.29 27.27
N GLU A 240 21.45 -2.85 28.50
CA GLU A 240 20.47 -2.02 29.22
C GLU A 240 20.31 -0.64 28.55
N ILE A 241 21.40 -0.04 28.04
CA ILE A 241 21.32 1.19 27.25
C ILE A 241 20.45 0.98 26.00
N LEU A 242 20.71 -0.08 25.23
CA LEU A 242 19.93 -0.42 24.03
C LEU A 242 18.44 -0.64 24.36
N LYS A 243 18.17 -1.34 25.45
CA LYS A 243 16.81 -1.60 25.90
C LYS A 243 16.06 -0.33 26.23
N VAL A 244 16.66 0.58 26.99
CA VAL A 244 16.00 1.82 27.41
C VAL A 244 15.89 2.81 26.25
N ASP A 245 17.00 3.09 25.56
CA ASP A 245 17.09 4.20 24.61
C ASP A 245 16.58 3.85 23.21
N TYR A 246 16.52 2.56 22.85
CA TYR A 246 16.12 2.12 21.52
C TYR A 246 14.85 1.28 21.57
N VAL A 247 14.83 0.21 22.37
CA VAL A 247 13.71 -0.75 22.34
C VAL A 247 12.46 -0.21 23.04
N ILE A 248 12.57 0.22 24.30
CA ILE A 248 11.45 0.78 25.08
C ILE A 248 11.04 2.15 24.53
N ALA A 249 12.00 2.96 24.09
CA ALA A 249 11.74 4.25 23.45
C ALA A 249 11.18 4.12 22.02
N GLU A 250 11.14 2.90 21.47
CA GLU A 250 10.69 2.61 20.09
C GLU A 250 11.42 3.49 19.05
N TYR A 251 12.75 3.58 19.12
CA TYR A 251 13.54 4.46 18.25
C TYR A 251 13.65 3.91 16.81
N SER A 252 12.54 4.07 16.09
CA SER A 252 12.24 3.45 14.79
C SER A 252 13.25 3.65 13.65
N PRO A 253 14.10 4.71 13.61
CA PRO A 253 15.14 4.77 12.60
C PRO A 253 16.21 3.67 12.75
N PHE A 254 16.39 3.15 13.97
CA PHE A 254 17.45 2.20 14.33
C PHE A 254 16.92 0.79 14.57
N VAL A 255 15.74 0.67 15.16
CA VAL A 255 15.14 -0.60 15.55
C VAL A 255 13.70 -0.73 15.08
N SER A 256 13.20 -1.95 14.94
CA SER A 256 11.87 -2.27 14.44
C SER A 256 11.29 -3.49 15.15
N PRO A 257 9.96 -3.65 15.20
CA PRO A 257 9.35 -4.87 15.70
C PRO A 257 9.48 -5.99 14.68
N GLY A 258 9.43 -7.24 15.15
CA GLY A 258 9.39 -8.41 14.29
C GLY A 258 8.09 -8.54 13.51
N VAL A 259 7.00 -7.94 14.01
CA VAL A 259 5.69 -7.93 13.36
C VAL A 259 5.01 -6.58 13.54
N MET A 260 4.31 -6.13 12.52
CA MET A 260 3.57 -4.88 12.56
C MET A 260 2.22 -5.04 13.25
N SER A 261 1.85 -4.08 14.10
CA SER A 261 0.51 -4.06 14.70
C SER A 261 -0.57 -3.83 13.64
N ASN A 262 -1.69 -4.51 13.79
CA ASN A 262 -2.89 -4.36 12.97
C ASN A 262 -4.17 -4.51 13.83
N SER A 263 -4.13 -3.97 15.04
CA SER A 263 -5.29 -3.91 15.94
C SER A 263 -6.26 -2.80 15.49
N PRO A 264 -7.59 -3.00 15.57
CA PRO A 264 -8.30 -4.14 16.14
C PRO A 264 -8.62 -5.27 15.14
N ASP A 265 -8.23 -5.10 13.87
CA ASP A 265 -8.73 -5.94 12.79
C ASP A 265 -8.30 -7.41 12.93
N ARG A 266 -7.07 -7.65 13.41
CA ARG A 266 -6.57 -9.00 13.69
C ARG A 266 -6.75 -9.37 15.16
N PHE A 267 -7.07 -10.64 15.41
CA PHE A 267 -7.49 -11.12 16.72
C PHE A 267 -6.44 -10.89 17.82
N ASP A 268 -5.16 -11.15 17.54
CA ASP A 268 -4.05 -10.88 18.45
C ASP A 268 -3.55 -9.43 18.44
N GLY A 269 -4.02 -8.63 17.47
CA GLY A 269 -3.60 -7.25 17.25
C GLY A 269 -2.39 -7.07 16.33
N TYR A 270 -1.93 -8.13 15.63
CA TYR A 270 -0.72 -8.11 14.78
C TYR A 270 -0.98 -8.70 13.40
N HIS A 271 -0.24 -8.25 12.39
CA HIS A 271 -0.26 -8.83 11.05
C HIS A 271 0.00 -10.35 11.10
N SER A 272 -0.75 -11.14 10.33
CA SER A 272 -0.56 -12.61 10.33
C SER A 272 0.78 -13.06 9.72
N TYR A 273 1.55 -12.15 9.15
CA TYR A 273 2.89 -12.41 8.65
C TYR A 273 3.88 -11.48 9.36
N ASN A 274 5.04 -12.05 9.67
CA ASN A 274 6.17 -11.37 10.25
C ASN A 274 6.86 -10.46 9.21
N ASN A 275 7.66 -9.51 9.69
CA ASN A 275 8.37 -8.56 8.83
C ASN A 275 9.49 -9.20 7.98
N ASP A 276 10.01 -10.36 8.39
CA ASP A 276 10.98 -11.14 7.60
C ASP A 276 10.39 -11.57 6.24
N VAL A 277 9.13 -12.02 6.20
CA VAL A 277 8.45 -12.49 4.98
C VAL A 277 7.37 -11.54 4.46
N ARG A 278 7.07 -10.46 5.16
CA ARG A 278 5.97 -9.55 4.80
C ARG A 278 6.09 -9.03 3.37
N ALA A 279 7.29 -8.76 2.88
CA ALA A 279 7.52 -8.18 1.55
C ALA A 279 7.00 -9.08 0.40
N ILE A 280 6.85 -10.39 0.64
CA ILE A 280 6.39 -11.35 -0.35
C ILE A 280 4.96 -11.86 -0.09
N THR A 281 4.50 -11.84 1.16
CA THR A 281 3.14 -12.31 1.53
C THR A 281 2.09 -11.20 1.52
N ASP A 282 2.50 -9.93 1.61
CA ASP A 282 1.63 -8.76 1.50
C ASP A 282 1.66 -8.24 0.06
N THR A 283 0.72 -8.68 -0.79
CA THR A 283 0.73 -8.40 -2.24
C THR A 283 0.71 -6.91 -2.60
N GLY A 284 0.23 -6.06 -1.68
CA GLY A 284 0.31 -4.59 -1.81
C GLY A 284 1.72 -4.01 -1.65
N ARG A 285 2.68 -4.81 -1.17
CA ARG A 285 4.07 -4.41 -0.85
C ARG A 285 5.13 -5.10 -1.70
N TYR A 286 4.76 -5.77 -2.80
CA TYR A 286 5.77 -6.24 -3.75
C TYR A 286 6.71 -5.09 -4.14
N LYS A 287 8.03 -5.34 -4.20
CA LYS A 287 9.04 -4.30 -4.46
C LYS A 287 8.76 -3.52 -5.74
N ASP A 288 8.14 -4.13 -6.74
CA ASP A 288 7.71 -3.41 -7.95
C ASP A 288 6.52 -2.50 -7.72
N ASN A 289 5.61 -2.85 -6.80
CA ASN A 289 4.58 -1.93 -6.33
C ASN A 289 5.17 -0.80 -5.45
N LEU A 290 6.26 -1.06 -4.71
CA LEU A 290 6.93 -0.09 -3.83
C LEU A 290 7.91 0.87 -4.55
N LYS A 291 8.67 0.41 -5.56
CA LYS A 291 9.54 1.25 -6.41
C LYS A 291 8.75 2.33 -7.16
N ARG A 292 7.45 2.09 -7.33
CA ARG A 292 6.50 2.97 -8.04
C ARG A 292 5.97 4.12 -7.17
N TYR A 293 6.38 4.27 -5.90
CA TYR A 293 5.90 5.36 -5.03
C TYR A 293 6.35 6.77 -5.43
N THR A 294 7.31 6.91 -6.35
CA THR A 294 7.72 8.23 -6.89
C THR A 294 6.91 8.67 -8.10
N GLN A 295 6.11 7.76 -8.68
CA GLN A 295 5.19 8.04 -9.79
C GLN A 295 3.80 7.60 -9.39
N ASP A 296 2.93 8.56 -9.10
CA ASP A 296 1.63 8.23 -8.56
C ASP A 296 0.69 7.63 -9.62
N ARG A 297 0.71 6.30 -9.75
CA ARG A 297 -0.14 5.55 -10.69
C ARG A 297 -1.62 5.90 -10.61
N ARG A 298 -2.08 6.43 -9.47
CA ARG A 298 -3.47 6.82 -9.26
C ARG A 298 -3.88 7.94 -10.20
N VAL A 299 -2.96 8.75 -10.70
CA VAL A 299 -3.28 9.78 -11.70
C VAL A 299 -3.80 9.14 -13.00
N TYR A 300 -3.28 7.97 -13.37
CA TYR A 300 -3.70 7.22 -14.56
C TYR A 300 -5.03 6.51 -14.28
N GLU A 301 -5.12 5.84 -13.13
CA GLU A 301 -6.27 5.02 -12.75
C GLU A 301 -7.52 5.84 -12.45
N MET A 302 -7.34 7.06 -11.94
CA MET A 302 -8.42 7.99 -11.59
C MET A 302 -8.67 9.03 -12.70
N TRP A 303 -8.01 8.88 -13.86
CA TRP A 303 -8.16 9.79 -15.00
C TRP A 303 -8.06 11.26 -14.57
N SER A 304 -7.03 11.56 -13.77
CA SER A 304 -6.86 12.86 -13.13
C SER A 304 -6.08 13.82 -14.01
N GLY A 305 -6.49 15.08 -14.02
CA GLY A 305 -5.81 16.17 -14.73
C GLY A 305 -4.56 16.65 -14.00
N GLY A 306 -4.03 17.79 -14.46
CA GLY A 306 -2.82 18.42 -13.91
C GLY A 306 -1.50 17.87 -14.47
N ASN A 307 -0.44 18.62 -14.22
CA ASN A 307 0.92 18.28 -14.65
C ASN A 307 1.54 17.22 -13.73
N TRP A 308 1.13 15.97 -13.96
CA TRP A 308 1.48 14.82 -13.13
C TRP A 308 2.99 14.61 -13.01
N LYS A 309 3.73 14.90 -14.08
CA LYS A 309 5.20 14.75 -14.08
C LYS A 309 5.86 15.78 -13.16
N MET A 310 5.39 17.02 -13.19
CA MET A 310 5.87 18.07 -12.29
C MET A 310 5.51 17.77 -10.84
N ALA A 311 4.31 17.25 -10.58
CA ALA A 311 3.87 16.83 -9.25
C ALA A 311 4.72 15.68 -8.69
N ASP A 312 5.01 14.64 -9.49
CA ASP A 312 5.90 13.53 -9.13
C ASP A 312 7.32 14.02 -8.80
N ARG A 313 7.84 15.02 -9.53
CA ARG A 313 9.16 15.60 -9.24
C ARG A 313 9.18 16.41 -7.94
N LEU A 314 8.12 17.16 -7.67
CA LEU A 314 8.02 17.87 -6.40
C LEU A 314 7.90 16.88 -5.23
N TYR A 315 7.09 15.82 -5.39
CA TYR A 315 6.97 14.73 -4.42
C TYR A 315 8.35 14.12 -4.12
N ALA A 316 9.11 13.76 -5.15
CA ALA A 316 10.47 13.23 -4.99
C ALA A 316 11.41 14.22 -4.29
N THR A 317 11.23 15.53 -4.52
CA THR A 317 12.02 16.59 -3.88
C THR A 317 11.73 16.67 -2.37
N PHE A 318 10.46 16.54 -1.94
CA PHE A 318 10.11 16.42 -0.52
C PHE A 318 10.76 15.20 0.14
N VAL A 319 10.63 14.03 -0.49
CA VAL A 319 11.17 12.76 0.02
C VAL A 319 12.69 12.83 0.17
N LYS A 320 13.40 13.43 -0.80
CA LYS A 320 14.86 13.67 -0.72
C LYS A 320 15.25 14.52 0.50
N ASN A 321 14.35 15.37 0.98
CA ASN A 321 14.54 16.21 2.18
C ASN A 321 13.95 15.59 3.46
N GLY A 322 13.59 14.29 3.44
CA GLY A 322 13.11 13.57 4.62
C GLY A 322 11.69 13.94 5.06
N VAL A 323 10.90 14.57 4.18
CA VAL A 323 9.51 14.97 4.45
C VAL A 323 8.56 14.06 3.68
N SER A 324 7.44 13.69 4.29
CA SER A 324 6.37 12.93 3.65
C SER A 324 5.30 13.88 3.12
N PRO A 325 5.23 14.15 1.81
CA PRO A 325 4.23 15.04 1.24
C PRO A 325 2.87 14.33 1.13
N ASP A 326 1.80 15.04 1.51
CA ASP A 326 0.41 14.61 1.33
C ASP A 326 -0.30 15.45 0.25
N HIS A 327 -1.25 14.84 -0.44
CA HIS A 327 -2.04 15.51 -1.47
C HIS A 327 -3.09 16.44 -0.85
N ILE A 328 -3.03 17.72 -1.20
CA ILE A 328 -4.12 18.67 -0.90
C ILE A 328 -5.18 18.50 -1.99
N GLY A 329 -6.27 17.81 -1.66
CA GLY A 329 -7.24 17.31 -2.65
C GLY A 329 -6.81 15.96 -3.24
N PRO A 330 -7.24 14.83 -2.68
CA PRO A 330 -6.85 13.51 -3.17
C PRO A 330 -7.43 13.20 -4.56
N MET A 331 -6.61 12.63 -5.46
CA MET A 331 -7.05 12.17 -6.81
C MET A 331 -8.23 11.20 -6.77
N SER A 332 -8.32 10.37 -5.72
CA SER A 332 -9.46 9.46 -5.51
C SER A 332 -10.81 10.17 -5.28
N LEU A 333 -10.81 11.50 -5.20
CA LEU A 333 -12.00 12.35 -5.11
C LEU A 333 -12.18 13.19 -6.39
N GLY A 334 -11.33 13.03 -7.41
CA GLY A 334 -11.42 13.76 -8.70
C GLY A 334 -10.52 14.99 -8.82
N PHE A 335 -9.73 15.31 -7.78
CA PHE A 335 -8.76 16.42 -7.83
C PHE A 335 -7.59 16.14 -8.78
N ALA A 336 -6.99 17.21 -9.31
CA ALA A 336 -5.87 17.14 -10.24
C ALA A 336 -4.56 16.76 -9.50
N HIS A 337 -3.65 16.04 -10.17
CA HIS A 337 -2.31 15.77 -9.65
C HIS A 337 -1.40 16.99 -9.89
N ARG A 338 -1.49 17.95 -8.98
CA ARG A 338 -0.82 19.26 -9.06
C ARG A 338 0.49 19.29 -8.26
N PRO A 339 1.48 20.12 -8.65
CA PRO A 339 2.74 20.29 -7.94
C PRO A 339 2.57 21.18 -6.68
N LYS A 340 1.70 20.76 -5.77
CA LYS A 340 1.53 21.37 -4.45
C LYS A 340 1.07 20.31 -3.46
N PHE A 341 1.83 20.17 -2.38
CA PHE A 341 1.62 19.15 -1.35
C PHE A 341 1.65 19.77 0.03
N GLN A 342 0.97 19.13 0.98
CA GLN A 342 1.09 19.45 2.39
C GLN A 342 2.32 18.72 2.96
N PRO A 343 3.31 19.43 3.52
CA PRO A 343 4.43 18.81 4.21
C PRO A 343 3.95 18.13 5.51
N MET A 344 4.19 16.82 5.66
CA MET A 344 3.80 16.04 6.84
C MET A 344 4.91 15.04 7.25
N THR A 345 4.76 14.45 8.43
CA THR A 345 5.50 13.23 8.79
C THR A 345 4.81 11.99 8.19
N SER A 346 5.54 10.88 8.06
CA SER A 346 4.99 9.62 7.55
C SER A 346 3.81 9.10 8.40
N ASN A 347 3.85 9.33 9.72
CA ASN A 347 2.79 8.93 10.64
C ASN A 347 1.52 9.75 10.43
N GLU A 348 1.65 11.08 10.30
CA GLU A 348 0.51 11.97 10.06
C GLU A 348 -0.13 11.70 8.69
N ASN A 349 0.68 11.51 7.65
CA ASN A 349 0.21 11.18 6.30
C ASN A 349 -0.57 9.86 6.30
N SER A 350 -0.01 8.81 6.91
CA SER A 350 -0.68 7.51 7.03
C SER A 350 -1.99 7.58 7.83
N ALA A 351 -2.10 8.48 8.81
CA ALA A 351 -3.30 8.64 9.63
C ALA A 351 -4.42 9.40 8.90
N LYS A 352 -4.07 10.39 8.06
CA LYS A 352 -5.02 11.23 7.30
C LYS A 352 -5.72 10.44 6.18
N GLY A 353 -4.96 9.64 5.43
CA GLY A 353 -5.49 8.87 4.30
C GLY A 353 -6.06 9.77 3.20
N ASN A 354 -7.27 9.50 2.70
CA ASN A 354 -7.91 10.28 1.63
C ASN A 354 -9.03 11.22 2.11
N ARG A 355 -8.99 11.64 3.38
CA ARG A 355 -9.97 12.55 3.97
C ARG A 355 -9.49 13.98 3.82
N MET A 356 -10.34 14.85 3.27
CA MET A 356 -10.08 16.29 3.29
C MET A 356 -10.56 16.90 4.62
N THR A 357 -9.78 17.85 5.13
CA THR A 357 -10.13 18.75 6.23
C THR A 357 -10.72 20.05 5.68
N LEU A 358 -11.33 20.87 6.54
CA LEU A 358 -11.74 22.22 6.20
C LEU A 358 -10.54 23.06 5.70
N SER A 359 -9.37 22.87 6.32
CA SER A 359 -8.15 23.56 5.92
C SER A 359 -7.73 23.19 4.50
N ASP A 360 -7.80 21.91 4.11
CA ASP A 360 -7.51 21.48 2.75
C ASP A 360 -8.45 22.16 1.74
N ILE A 361 -9.75 22.24 2.08
CA ILE A 361 -10.79 22.86 1.22
C ILE A 361 -10.55 24.36 1.07
N GLN A 362 -10.19 25.06 2.15
CA GLN A 362 -9.85 26.49 2.10
C GLN A 362 -8.63 26.75 1.21
N ILE A 363 -7.60 25.90 1.29
CA ILE A 363 -6.43 25.99 0.41
C ILE A 363 -6.85 25.78 -1.05
N LEU A 364 -7.66 24.76 -1.33
CA LEU A 364 -8.16 24.47 -2.68
C LEU A 364 -8.97 25.64 -3.27
N ILE A 365 -9.87 26.25 -2.48
CA ILE A 365 -10.65 27.41 -2.93
C ILE A 365 -9.75 28.63 -3.19
N ALA A 366 -8.77 28.88 -2.32
CA ALA A 366 -7.83 29.98 -2.49
C ALA A 366 -6.97 29.79 -3.75
N ASP A 367 -6.46 28.57 -3.96
CA ASP A 367 -5.66 28.21 -5.11
C ASP A 367 -6.47 28.32 -6.42
N GLU A 368 -7.72 27.84 -6.42
CA GLU A 368 -8.62 28.00 -7.56
C GLU A 368 -8.91 29.48 -7.86
N SER A 369 -9.08 30.31 -6.82
CA SER A 369 -9.30 31.75 -6.97
C SER A 369 -8.08 32.48 -7.51
N ASN A 370 -6.88 31.94 -7.30
CA ASN A 370 -5.62 32.43 -7.88
C ASN A 370 -5.39 31.94 -9.33
N GLY A 371 -6.32 31.14 -9.87
CA GLY A 371 -6.25 30.61 -11.23
C GLY A 371 -5.61 29.23 -11.35
N ASP A 372 -5.31 28.55 -10.24
CA ASP A 372 -4.78 27.20 -10.31
C ASP A 372 -5.86 26.18 -10.70
N GLU A 373 -5.50 25.20 -11.53
CA GLU A 373 -6.31 24.02 -11.75
C GLU A 373 -6.22 23.08 -10.54
N VAL A 374 -7.23 23.12 -9.67
CA VAL A 374 -7.27 22.28 -8.46
C VAL A 374 -7.98 20.94 -8.70
N ILE A 375 -8.93 20.91 -9.63
CA ILE A 375 -9.81 19.77 -9.87
C ILE A 375 -9.90 19.41 -11.35
N THR A 376 -9.98 18.12 -11.64
CA THR A 376 -10.14 17.64 -13.00
C THR A 376 -11.53 18.01 -13.55
N TRP A 377 -11.59 18.38 -14.82
CA TRP A 377 -12.81 18.87 -15.49
C TRP A 377 -14.07 18.02 -15.24
N HIS A 378 -13.95 16.69 -15.21
CA HIS A 378 -15.08 15.78 -15.02
C HIS A 378 -15.71 15.87 -13.62
N SER A 379 -14.94 16.27 -12.62
CA SER A 379 -15.38 16.41 -11.23
C SER A 379 -15.59 17.88 -10.83
N LYS A 380 -15.25 18.84 -11.70
CA LYS A 380 -15.40 20.28 -11.43
C LYS A 380 -16.85 20.66 -11.07
N TYR A 381 -17.84 20.06 -11.73
CA TYR A 381 -19.26 20.35 -11.49
C TYR A 381 -19.70 20.10 -10.05
N VAL A 382 -19.31 18.96 -9.46
CA VAL A 382 -19.67 18.63 -8.08
C VAL A 382 -18.92 19.50 -7.08
N TRP A 383 -17.65 19.81 -7.37
CA TRP A 383 -16.85 20.73 -6.55
C TRP A 383 -17.44 22.13 -6.52
N ASP A 384 -17.74 22.71 -7.67
CA ASP A 384 -18.26 24.08 -7.76
C ASP A 384 -19.60 24.24 -7.05
N LYS A 385 -20.47 23.21 -7.09
CA LYS A 385 -21.75 23.22 -6.37
C LYS A 385 -21.60 23.15 -4.85
N LEU A 386 -20.59 22.43 -4.35
CA LEU A 386 -20.55 22.03 -2.94
C LEU A 386 -19.44 22.68 -2.12
N LYS A 387 -18.35 23.16 -2.73
CA LYS A 387 -17.17 23.68 -2.01
C LYS A 387 -17.51 24.80 -1.02
N LEU A 388 -18.46 25.67 -1.37
CA LEU A 388 -18.90 26.80 -0.53
C LEU A 388 -19.92 26.41 0.56
N LYS A 389 -20.41 25.17 0.57
CA LYS A 389 -21.33 24.66 1.61
C LYS A 389 -20.60 24.15 2.85
N VAL A 390 -19.28 23.96 2.76
CA VAL A 390 -18.44 23.37 3.80
C VAL A 390 -18.12 24.40 4.88
N LYS A 391 -18.47 24.11 6.14
CA LYS A 391 -18.21 25.01 7.28
C LYS A 391 -17.29 24.40 8.34
N ASN A 392 -17.11 23.09 8.35
CA ASN A 392 -16.33 22.34 9.34
C ASN A 392 -15.80 21.02 8.75
N ASP A 393 -15.00 20.28 9.52
CA ASP A 393 -14.41 18.99 9.09
C ASP A 393 -15.45 17.89 8.84
N THR A 394 -16.61 17.93 9.50
CA THR A 394 -17.71 17.00 9.24
C THR A 394 -18.29 17.23 7.84
N ASP A 395 -18.48 18.49 7.45
CA ASP A 395 -18.90 18.84 6.09
C ASP A 395 -17.83 18.47 5.06
N ALA A 396 -16.54 18.64 5.40
CA ALA A 396 -15.42 18.26 4.54
C ALA A 396 -15.39 16.74 4.26
N LEU A 397 -15.67 15.94 5.31
CA LEU A 397 -15.81 14.49 5.18
C LEU A 397 -17.04 14.11 4.34
N LYS A 398 -18.17 14.81 4.51
CA LYS A 398 -19.37 14.61 3.70
C LYS A 398 -19.10 14.90 2.22
N LEU A 399 -18.45 16.04 1.92
CA LEU A 399 -18.02 16.39 0.57
C LEU A 399 -17.12 15.31 -0.03
N SER A 400 -16.14 14.84 0.75
CA SER A 400 -15.22 13.78 0.32
C SER A 400 -15.98 12.51 -0.09
N GLY A 401 -17.04 12.13 0.64
CA GLY A 401 -17.89 11.00 0.28
C GLY A 401 -18.65 11.19 -1.04
N LEU A 402 -19.24 12.38 -1.24
CA LEU A 402 -19.99 12.70 -2.45
C LEU A 402 -19.08 12.79 -3.68
N MET A 403 -17.92 13.42 -3.56
CA MET A 403 -16.94 13.52 -4.64
C MET A 403 -16.38 12.14 -5.04
N ARG A 404 -16.12 11.26 -4.06
CA ARG A 404 -15.73 9.87 -4.35
C ARG A 404 -16.80 9.13 -5.15
N LYS A 405 -18.07 9.27 -4.75
CA LYS A 405 -19.19 8.67 -5.47
C LYS A 405 -19.30 9.23 -6.89
N ASN A 406 -19.11 10.54 -7.07
CA ASN A 406 -19.07 11.16 -8.39
C ASN A 406 -17.95 10.61 -9.27
N LEU A 407 -16.73 10.50 -8.74
CA LEU A 407 -15.60 9.92 -9.49
C LEU A 407 -15.90 8.47 -9.91
N HIS A 408 -16.55 7.68 -9.04
CA HIS A 408 -17.01 6.34 -9.41
C HIS A 408 -17.95 6.38 -10.62
N HIS A 409 -18.92 7.29 -10.65
CA HIS A 409 -19.81 7.47 -11.80
C HIS A 409 -19.06 7.82 -13.09
N VAL A 410 -18.09 8.74 -13.00
CA VAL A 410 -17.24 9.11 -14.15
C VAL A 410 -16.49 7.90 -14.71
N LEU A 411 -15.83 7.12 -13.85
CA LEU A 411 -15.03 5.97 -14.28
C LEU A 411 -15.89 4.86 -14.91
N ILE A 412 -17.13 4.69 -14.45
CA ILE A 412 -18.09 3.76 -15.09
C ILE A 412 -18.46 4.24 -16.49
N ILE A 413 -18.76 5.53 -16.65
CA ILE A 413 -19.09 6.10 -17.96
C ILE A 413 -17.90 5.91 -18.91
N PHE A 414 -16.67 6.15 -18.46
CA PHE A 414 -15.47 5.89 -19.26
C PHE A 414 -15.31 4.40 -19.59
N SER A 415 -15.59 3.49 -18.66
CA SER A 415 -15.60 2.04 -18.94
C SER A 415 -16.59 1.68 -20.05
N ILE A 416 -17.82 2.20 -19.97
CA ILE A 416 -18.87 1.96 -20.98
C ILE A 416 -18.42 2.46 -22.35
N ILE A 417 -17.86 3.68 -22.43
CA ILE A 417 -17.35 4.26 -23.68
C ILE A 417 -16.20 3.39 -24.25
N ASN A 418 -15.28 2.93 -23.41
CA ASN A 418 -14.16 2.08 -23.81
C ASN A 418 -14.65 0.71 -24.34
N GLU A 419 -15.60 0.08 -23.65
CA GLU A 419 -16.17 -1.22 -24.03
C GLU A 419 -16.89 -1.18 -25.38
N ASN A 420 -17.46 -0.04 -25.74
CA ASN A 420 -18.10 0.18 -27.05
C ASN A 420 -17.09 0.58 -28.14
N GLY A 421 -15.78 0.45 -27.89
CA GLY A 421 -14.74 0.62 -28.90
C GLY A 421 -14.29 2.07 -29.13
N HIS A 422 -14.77 3.04 -28.35
CA HIS A 422 -14.44 4.46 -28.52
C HIS A 422 -13.18 4.88 -27.74
N ARG A 423 -12.14 4.04 -27.80
CA ARG A 423 -10.86 4.28 -27.08
C ARG A 423 -10.20 5.61 -27.49
N ALA A 424 -10.24 5.94 -28.77
CA ALA A 424 -9.63 7.15 -29.32
C ALA A 424 -10.25 8.43 -28.73
N PHE A 425 -11.58 8.44 -28.54
CA PHE A 425 -12.29 9.54 -27.90
C PHE A 425 -11.81 9.75 -26.45
N LEU A 426 -11.57 8.67 -25.70
CA LEU A 426 -11.09 8.80 -24.31
C LEU A 426 -9.62 9.22 -24.21
N GLN A 427 -8.79 8.84 -25.18
CA GLN A 427 -7.36 9.17 -25.18
C GLN A 427 -7.09 10.69 -25.13
N GLN A 428 -8.01 11.52 -25.62
CA GLN A 428 -7.85 12.99 -25.58
C GLN A 428 -7.84 13.57 -24.16
N PHE A 429 -8.38 12.84 -23.17
CA PHE A 429 -8.41 13.28 -21.77
C PHE A 429 -7.13 12.93 -21.00
N LEU A 430 -6.24 12.16 -21.63
CA LEU A 430 -4.96 11.77 -21.09
C LEU A 430 -3.90 12.80 -21.51
N ASN A 431 -2.94 13.07 -20.62
CA ASN A 431 -1.82 13.97 -20.92
C ASN A 431 -0.49 13.21 -20.92
N PRO A 432 -0.28 12.23 -21.83
CA PRO A 432 0.94 11.42 -21.86
C PRO A 432 2.17 12.26 -22.20
N ASP A 433 1.98 13.41 -22.84
CA ASP A 433 3.05 14.31 -23.28
C ASP A 433 3.88 14.89 -22.15
N PHE A 434 3.34 14.97 -20.93
CA PHE A 434 4.12 15.34 -19.75
C PHE A 434 5.29 14.37 -19.50
N SER A 435 5.26 13.15 -20.06
CA SER A 435 6.40 12.21 -20.02
C SER A 435 7.67 12.75 -20.65
N TYR A 436 7.55 13.68 -21.61
CA TYR A 436 8.67 14.31 -22.31
C TYR A 436 9.23 15.54 -21.61
N PHE A 437 8.82 15.79 -20.36
CA PHE A 437 9.32 16.91 -19.57
C PHE A 437 9.96 16.41 -18.28
N ASP A 438 10.93 17.17 -17.79
CA ASP A 438 11.48 17.05 -16.45
C ASP A 438 11.41 18.41 -15.75
N TYR A 439 11.42 18.38 -14.42
CA TYR A 439 11.24 19.57 -13.60
C TYR A 439 12.21 19.59 -12.43
N GLU A 440 12.78 20.77 -12.18
CA GLU A 440 13.66 21.02 -11.05
C GLU A 440 13.17 22.26 -10.27
N PHE A 441 13.15 22.18 -8.94
CA PHE A 441 12.57 23.20 -8.06
C PHE A 441 13.66 24.01 -7.37
N GLU A 442 13.84 25.26 -7.80
CA GLU A 442 14.87 26.15 -7.25
C GLU A 442 14.45 26.73 -5.91
N LYS A 443 15.40 26.78 -4.96
CA LYS A 443 15.21 27.30 -3.59
C LYS A 443 14.00 26.66 -2.89
N PHE A 444 13.82 25.35 -3.06
CA PHE A 444 12.75 24.59 -2.42
C PHE A 444 12.88 24.61 -0.89
N ASN A 445 11.79 24.93 -0.20
CA ASN A 445 11.67 24.87 1.25
C ASN A 445 10.86 23.63 1.66
N PRO A 446 11.49 22.60 2.25
CA PRO A 446 10.80 21.36 2.61
C PRO A 446 9.77 21.52 3.73
N LYS A 447 9.83 22.59 4.53
CA LYS A 447 8.87 22.81 5.64
C LYS A 447 7.55 23.40 5.16
N THR A 448 7.55 24.11 4.05
CA THR A 448 6.37 24.83 3.52
C THR A 448 5.92 24.30 2.17
N GLY A 449 6.80 23.60 1.43
CA GLY A 449 6.56 23.19 0.06
C GLY A 449 6.76 24.29 -0.97
N SER A 450 7.13 25.50 -0.55
CA SER A 450 7.32 26.65 -1.45
C SER A 450 8.66 26.56 -2.18
N PHE A 451 8.68 27.00 -3.43
CA PHE A 451 9.88 27.14 -4.25
C PHE A 451 9.83 28.49 -4.98
N HIS A 452 10.99 29.00 -5.39
CA HIS A 452 11.07 30.30 -6.05
C HIS A 452 10.74 30.22 -7.54
N ASN A 453 11.26 29.18 -8.20
CA ASN A 453 11.13 28.97 -9.63
C ASN A 453 11.13 27.46 -9.94
N VAL A 454 10.59 27.11 -11.11
CA VAL A 454 10.62 25.74 -11.63
C VAL A 454 11.28 25.77 -13.00
N VAL A 455 12.37 25.03 -13.12
CA VAL A 455 13.07 24.85 -14.39
C VAL A 455 12.48 23.63 -15.08
N SER A 456 11.92 23.82 -16.27
CA SER A 456 11.44 22.72 -17.11
C SER A 456 12.49 22.34 -18.14
N LYS A 457 12.66 21.04 -18.37
CA LYS A 457 13.58 20.49 -19.37
C LYS A 457 12.83 19.52 -20.26
N LYS A 458 12.80 19.78 -21.57
CA LYS A 458 12.29 18.81 -22.53
C LYS A 458 13.27 17.64 -22.64
N LEU A 459 12.74 16.43 -22.59
CA LEU A 459 13.46 15.18 -22.75
C LEU A 459 12.94 14.46 -24.00
N GLU A 460 13.85 13.89 -24.77
CA GLU A 460 13.53 13.09 -25.95
C GLU A 460 14.31 11.78 -25.86
N GLY A 461 13.65 10.65 -26.13
CA GLY A 461 14.26 9.33 -26.01
C GLY A 461 13.24 8.20 -25.85
N GLN A 462 13.71 6.97 -26.03
CA GLN A 462 12.88 5.77 -25.97
C GLN A 462 12.22 5.59 -24.58
N ASN A 463 12.90 6.00 -23.51
CA ASN A 463 12.36 5.91 -22.15
C ASN A 463 11.11 6.79 -21.95
N GLN A 464 11.09 7.98 -22.54
CA GLN A 464 9.95 8.91 -22.46
C GLN A 464 8.78 8.37 -23.26
N LYS A 465 9.05 7.83 -24.45
CA LYS A 465 8.06 7.13 -25.28
C LYS A 465 7.45 5.94 -24.55
N ASN A 466 8.27 5.08 -23.96
CA ASN A 466 7.81 3.94 -23.17
C ASN A 466 6.95 4.36 -21.97
N ASN A 467 7.29 5.47 -21.30
CA ASN A 467 6.50 6.00 -20.19
C ASN A 467 5.15 6.55 -20.65
N ALA A 468 5.10 7.25 -21.79
CA ALA A 468 3.86 7.73 -22.41
C ALA A 468 2.95 6.57 -22.82
N GLU A 469 3.48 5.55 -23.47
CA GLU A 469 2.74 4.34 -23.85
C GLU A 469 2.23 3.59 -22.61
N ARG A 470 3.06 3.50 -21.57
CA ARG A 470 2.68 2.90 -20.29
C ARG A 470 1.57 3.67 -19.58
N TYR A 471 1.62 5.00 -19.59
CA TYR A 471 0.58 5.88 -19.04
C TYR A 471 -0.78 5.52 -19.65
N VAL A 472 -0.83 5.49 -20.99
CA VAL A 472 -2.04 5.17 -21.74
C VAL A 472 -2.48 3.74 -21.44
N ARG A 473 -1.56 2.77 -21.46
CA ARG A 473 -1.89 1.37 -21.18
C ARG A 473 -2.53 1.19 -19.80
N ILE A 474 -1.92 1.73 -18.73
CA ILE A 474 -2.43 1.59 -17.36
C ILE A 474 -3.81 2.25 -17.20
N ALA A 475 -4.02 3.43 -17.79
CA ALA A 475 -5.31 4.11 -17.73
C ALA A 475 -6.44 3.22 -18.28
N PHE A 476 -6.22 2.58 -19.43
CA PHE A 476 -7.21 1.67 -20.03
C PHE A 476 -7.33 0.32 -19.31
N GLU A 477 -6.22 -0.31 -18.91
CA GLU A 477 -6.27 -1.53 -18.08
C GLU A 477 -7.04 -1.30 -16.77
N SER A 478 -7.01 -0.09 -16.22
CA SER A 478 -7.76 0.26 -15.01
C SER A 478 -9.26 0.35 -15.24
N LEU A 479 -9.70 0.77 -16.43
CA LEU A 479 -11.12 0.75 -16.83
C LEU A 479 -11.60 -0.69 -17.02
N ASP A 480 -10.81 -1.52 -17.71
CA ASP A 480 -11.15 -2.93 -17.93
C ASP A 480 -11.30 -3.66 -16.59
N LYS A 481 -10.38 -3.44 -15.64
CA LYS A 481 -10.49 -3.99 -14.26
C LYS A 481 -11.68 -3.43 -13.47
N TYR A 482 -12.12 -2.21 -13.79
CA TYR A 482 -13.23 -1.57 -13.09
C TYR A 482 -14.56 -2.28 -13.35
N ARG A 483 -14.69 -2.86 -14.54
CA ARG A 483 -15.82 -3.65 -15.04
C ARG A 483 -15.99 -4.99 -14.32
N ASP A 484 -14.91 -5.70 -14.04
CA ASP A 484 -14.90 -7.09 -13.56
C ASP A 484 -15.36 -7.25 -12.10
N ILE A 485 -15.70 -6.15 -11.42
CA ILE A 485 -16.18 -6.17 -10.04
C ILE A 485 -17.71 -6.29 -10.07
N GLU A 486 -18.24 -7.52 -9.96
CA GLU A 486 -19.67 -7.88 -10.08
C GLU A 486 -20.65 -6.96 -9.31
N ASN A 487 -20.24 -6.42 -8.15
CA ASN A 487 -21.07 -5.51 -7.33
C ASN A 487 -21.21 -4.08 -7.88
N ARG A 488 -20.60 -3.75 -9.03
CA ARG A 488 -20.63 -2.39 -9.62
C ARG A 488 -21.50 -2.28 -10.88
N ASN A 489 -22.00 -3.36 -11.45
CA ASN A 489 -22.69 -3.31 -12.75
C ASN A 489 -24.23 -3.17 -12.66
N THR A 490 -24.80 -3.16 -11.45
CA THR A 490 -26.25 -3.06 -11.25
C THR A 490 -26.64 -1.68 -10.68
N LYS A 491 -26.89 -0.72 -11.58
CA LYS A 491 -27.52 0.61 -11.33
C LYS A 491 -26.80 1.52 -10.30
N ILE A 492 -25.66 2.13 -10.68
CA ILE A 492 -24.90 3.03 -9.78
C ILE A 492 -25.47 4.46 -9.70
N TRP A 493 -26.11 4.94 -10.76
CA TRP A 493 -26.97 6.13 -10.71
C TRP A 493 -28.42 5.71 -10.94
N GLU A 494 -29.31 6.05 -10.01
CA GLU A 494 -30.75 5.77 -10.12
C GLU A 494 -31.43 6.83 -11.00
N SER A 495 -30.99 6.95 -12.25
CA SER A 495 -31.52 7.94 -13.19
C SER A 495 -31.59 7.37 -14.61
N GLU A 496 -32.83 7.11 -15.07
CA GLU A 496 -33.10 6.70 -16.45
C GLU A 496 -32.67 7.76 -17.47
N LEU A 497 -32.75 9.04 -17.08
CA LEU A 497 -32.31 10.17 -17.89
C LEU A 497 -30.81 10.06 -18.20
N ILE A 498 -29.99 9.83 -17.17
CA ILE A 498 -28.53 9.71 -17.34
C ILE A 498 -28.21 8.49 -18.20
N THR A 499 -28.87 7.35 -17.97
CA THR A 499 -28.69 6.15 -18.80
C THR A 499 -29.01 6.42 -20.27
N LYS A 500 -30.11 7.14 -20.55
CA LYS A 500 -30.47 7.54 -21.92
C LYS A 500 -29.40 8.44 -22.54
N LYS A 501 -28.87 9.41 -21.79
CA LYS A 501 -27.81 10.30 -22.26
C LYS A 501 -26.50 9.57 -22.53
N VAL A 502 -26.11 8.60 -21.68
CA VAL A 502 -24.93 7.76 -21.93
C VAL A 502 -25.09 6.98 -23.24
N ASN A 503 -26.26 6.39 -23.51
CA ASN A 503 -26.50 5.71 -24.78
C ASN A 503 -26.49 6.67 -25.98
N GLN A 504 -26.95 7.92 -25.79
CA GLN A 504 -26.85 8.95 -26.82
C GLN A 504 -25.40 9.36 -27.09
N VAL A 505 -24.54 9.42 -26.07
CA VAL A 505 -23.10 9.64 -26.25
C VAL A 505 -22.52 8.54 -27.14
N LEU A 506 -22.84 7.27 -26.90
CA LEU A 506 -22.39 6.16 -27.73
C LEU A 506 -22.86 6.32 -29.19
N GLY A 507 -24.14 6.63 -29.42
CA GLY A 507 -24.65 6.86 -30.78
C GLY A 507 -23.97 8.03 -31.50
N LEU A 508 -23.64 9.12 -30.80
CA LEU A 508 -22.88 10.23 -31.37
C LEU A 508 -21.44 9.82 -31.73
N LEU A 509 -20.81 8.99 -30.91
CA LEU A 509 -19.46 8.48 -31.18
C LEU A 509 -19.43 7.47 -32.33
N ASP A 510 -20.48 6.66 -32.50
CA ASP A 510 -20.67 5.81 -33.68
C ASP A 510 -20.78 6.65 -34.97
N GLU A 511 -21.45 7.80 -34.89
CA GLU A 511 -21.56 8.79 -35.95
C GLU A 511 -20.31 9.68 -36.12
N LYS A 512 -19.26 9.47 -35.31
CA LYS A 512 -18.01 10.27 -35.28
C LYS A 512 -18.23 11.76 -34.98
N LYS A 513 -19.24 12.07 -34.16
CA LYS A 513 -19.58 13.43 -33.70
C LYS A 513 -18.97 13.69 -32.32
N ASP A 514 -17.64 13.67 -32.25
CA ASP A 514 -16.89 13.73 -30.99
C ASP A 514 -17.19 15.01 -30.18
N ASP A 515 -17.33 16.16 -30.83
CA ASP A 515 -17.64 17.43 -30.16
C ASP A 515 -19.04 17.43 -29.50
N GLU A 516 -20.04 16.87 -30.20
CA GLU A 516 -21.40 16.74 -29.68
C GLU A 516 -21.44 15.72 -28.52
N ALA A 517 -20.71 14.62 -28.66
CA ALA A 517 -20.56 13.61 -27.63
C ALA A 517 -19.90 14.18 -26.37
N LEU A 518 -18.85 15.01 -26.53
CA LEU A 518 -18.19 15.69 -25.43
C LEU A 518 -19.13 16.68 -24.73
N LEU A 519 -19.87 17.49 -25.48
CA LEU A 519 -20.88 18.40 -24.93
C LEU A 519 -21.93 17.64 -24.11
N LEU A 520 -22.42 16.51 -24.62
CA LEU A 520 -23.39 15.69 -23.90
C LEU A 520 -22.79 15.03 -22.66
N LEU A 521 -21.52 14.62 -22.71
CA LEU A 521 -20.78 14.09 -21.56
C LEU A 521 -20.66 15.11 -20.43
N HIS A 522 -20.37 16.38 -20.76
CA HIS A 522 -20.38 17.48 -19.78
C HIS A 522 -21.76 17.66 -19.14
N GLN A 523 -22.85 17.57 -19.92
CA GLN A 523 -24.21 17.63 -19.38
C GLN A 523 -24.50 16.49 -18.40
N ILE A 524 -24.05 15.27 -18.72
CA ILE A 524 -24.18 14.11 -17.83
C ILE A 524 -23.49 14.37 -16.49
N PHE A 525 -22.26 14.90 -16.50
CA PHE A 525 -21.53 15.22 -15.26
C PHE A 525 -22.19 16.35 -14.46
N GLN A 526 -22.79 17.33 -15.14
CA GLN A 526 -23.58 18.36 -14.49
C GLN A 526 -24.85 17.79 -13.83
N GLU A 527 -25.53 16.83 -14.45
CA GLU A 527 -26.69 16.14 -13.85
C GLU A 527 -26.29 15.29 -12.65
N LEU A 528 -25.21 14.51 -12.76
CA LEU A 528 -24.64 13.75 -11.63
C LEU A 528 -24.29 14.66 -10.45
N SER A 529 -23.72 15.84 -10.72
CA SER A 529 -23.42 16.82 -9.69
C SER A 529 -24.69 17.35 -8.98
N SER A 530 -25.82 17.37 -9.67
CA SER A 530 -27.10 17.81 -9.11
C SER A 530 -27.72 16.73 -8.21
N ILE A 531 -27.52 15.44 -8.55
CA ILE A 531 -27.82 14.30 -7.67
C ILE A 531 -26.91 14.31 -6.44
N ALA A 532 -25.62 14.61 -6.59
CA ALA A 532 -24.72 14.74 -5.45
C ALA A 532 -25.16 15.89 -4.53
N GLU A 533 -25.59 17.01 -5.09
CA GLU A 533 -26.11 18.15 -4.36
C GLU A 533 -27.40 17.87 -3.60
N SER A 534 -28.34 17.09 -4.15
CA SER A 534 -29.55 16.70 -3.41
C SER A 534 -29.25 15.77 -2.23
N ASN A 535 -28.06 15.17 -2.20
CA ASN A 535 -27.57 14.32 -1.11
C ASN A 535 -26.63 15.06 -0.14
N TRP A 536 -26.39 16.37 -0.37
CA TRP A 536 -25.77 17.26 0.61
C TRP A 536 -26.70 17.50 1.79
#